data_AF-A0A850QRG5-F1
#
_entry.id   AF-A0A850QRG5-F1
#
_cell.length_a   1.000
_cell.length_b   1.000
_cell.length_c   1.000
_cell.angle_alpha   90.00
_cell.angle_beta   90.00
_cell.angle_gamma   90.00
#
_symmetry.space_group_name_H-M   'P 1'
#
loop_
_entity.id
_entity.type
_entity.pdbx_description
1 polymer ?
#
loop_
_entity_poly.entity_id
_entity_poly.type
_entity_poly.pdbx_seq_one_letter_code
_entity_poly.pdbx_strand_id
1 'polypeptide(L)'
;MTAVADLFPETVNGVVPVRRFESTLCDPKWGNPRALAELRPQWNASSGEWVIGWFCFVEKASADEWLHGQNTPQSWPWYRPGSQPNGKELDVALAVAARALKIVLTQIKEYAQPEAAKAADELIERLETEARKWLGAIN
;
A
#
# COMPACT_ATOMS: atom_id res chain seq x y z
N MET A 1 26.32 9.44 21.31
CA MET A 1 25.14 10.21 21.75
C MET A 1 24.01 9.82 20.81
N THR A 2 22.93 9.23 21.30
CA THR A 2 21.72 8.96 20.50
C THR A 2 21.03 10.29 20.22
N ALA A 3 20.67 10.54 18.95
CA ALA A 3 20.02 11.78 18.55
C ALA A 3 18.57 11.78 19.05
N VAL A 4 17.99 12.95 19.31
CA VAL A 4 16.57 13.08 19.73
C VAL A 4 15.61 12.44 18.72
N ALA A 5 15.98 12.43 17.44
CA ALA A 5 15.26 11.74 16.37
C ALA A 5 15.20 10.21 16.54
N ASP A 6 16.13 9.61 17.29
CA ASP A 6 16.13 8.17 17.60
C ASP A 6 15.14 7.82 18.72
N LEU A 7 14.73 8.82 19.52
CA LEU A 7 13.84 8.64 20.68
C LEU A 7 12.37 8.93 20.34
N PHE A 8 12.09 9.80 19.37
CA PHE A 8 10.74 10.21 18.98
C PHE A 8 10.56 10.18 17.45
N PRO A 9 10.40 9.00 16.84
CA PRO A 9 10.30 8.79 15.39
C PRO A 9 9.13 9.55 14.74
N GLU A 10 8.05 9.75 15.48
CA GLU A 10 6.89 10.56 15.09
C GLU A 10 7.23 12.03 14.84
N THR A 11 8.38 12.50 15.34
CA THR A 11 8.88 13.86 15.10
C THR A 11 9.76 13.95 13.86
N VAL A 12 10.03 12.83 13.17
CA VAL A 12 10.87 12.81 11.97
C VAL A 12 10.06 13.25 10.75
N ASN A 13 10.39 14.42 10.20
CA ASN A 13 9.91 14.87 8.91
C ASN A 13 10.42 13.92 7.79
N GLY A 14 9.54 13.53 6.86
CA GLY A 14 9.94 12.75 5.67
C GLY A 14 9.50 11.29 5.65
N VAL A 15 8.57 10.87 6.51
CA VAL A 15 7.95 9.54 6.40
C VAL A 15 7.09 9.48 5.13
N VAL A 16 7.39 8.55 4.23
CA VAL A 16 6.56 8.20 3.09
C VAL A 16 5.19 7.77 3.61
N PRO A 17 4.10 8.45 3.21
CA PRO A 17 2.78 8.11 3.70
C PRO A 17 2.25 6.84 3.04
N VAL A 18 1.39 6.12 3.76
CA VAL A 18 0.57 5.05 3.18
C VAL A 18 -0.30 5.65 2.07
N ARG A 19 -0.25 5.08 0.87
CA ARG A 19 -1.13 5.47 -0.24
C ARG A 19 -2.36 4.59 -0.19
N ARG A 20 -3.51 5.19 0.15
CA ARG A 20 -4.77 4.50 0.34
C ARG A 20 -5.77 4.85 -0.76
N PHE A 21 -6.41 3.83 -1.32
CA PHE A 21 -7.38 3.91 -2.39
C PHE A 21 -8.66 3.19 -1.96
N GLU A 22 -9.75 3.93 -1.85
CA GLU A 22 -11.06 3.41 -1.45
C GLU A 22 -12.03 3.49 -2.61
N SER A 23 -12.82 2.45 -2.82
CA SER A 23 -13.90 2.48 -3.80
C SER A 23 -14.98 3.47 -3.38
N THR A 24 -15.58 4.15 -4.35
CA THR A 24 -16.74 5.02 -4.10
C THR A 24 -17.99 4.24 -3.69
N LEU A 25 -18.06 2.95 -4.03
CA LEU A 25 -19.14 2.07 -3.64
C LEU A 25 -18.95 1.59 -2.20
N CYS A 26 -19.90 1.93 -1.33
CA CYS A 26 -19.92 1.48 0.05
C CYS A 26 -20.91 0.32 0.28
N ASP A 27 -20.66 -0.43 1.35
CA ASP A 27 -21.62 -1.37 1.91
C ASP A 27 -22.84 -0.57 2.44
N PRO A 28 -24.06 -0.91 2.04
CA PRO A 28 -25.26 -0.15 2.41
C PRO A 28 -25.64 -0.29 3.88
N LYS A 29 -25.13 -1.31 4.58
CA LYS A 29 -25.44 -1.59 5.99
C LYS A 29 -24.47 -0.89 6.93
N TRP A 30 -23.19 -0.85 6.58
CA TRP A 30 -22.13 -0.34 7.47
C TRP A 30 -21.42 0.91 6.95
N GLY A 31 -21.66 1.30 5.70
CA GLY A 31 -21.10 2.51 5.09
C GLY A 31 -19.61 2.43 4.77
N ASN A 32 -18.94 1.29 4.99
CA ASN A 32 -17.54 1.10 4.65
C ASN A 32 -17.35 0.86 3.14
N PRO A 33 -16.20 1.25 2.56
CA PRO A 33 -15.89 0.95 1.16
C PRO A 33 -15.97 -0.56 0.89
N ARG A 34 -16.56 -0.94 -0.24
CA ARG A 34 -16.64 -2.34 -0.69
C ARG A 34 -15.29 -2.86 -1.15
N ALA A 35 -14.42 -2.00 -1.68
CA ALA A 35 -13.05 -2.34 -1.98
C ALA A 35 -12.08 -1.29 -1.42
N LEU A 36 -10.91 -1.76 -1.01
CA LEU A 36 -9.83 -0.96 -0.44
C LEU A 36 -8.50 -1.51 -0.96
N ALA A 37 -7.60 -0.62 -1.33
CA ALA A 37 -6.25 -0.92 -1.78
C ALA A 37 -5.26 0.01 -1.08
N GLU A 38 -4.14 -0.51 -0.61
CA GLU A 38 -3.12 0.28 0.07
C GLU A 38 -1.71 -0.10 -0.38
N LEU A 39 -0.85 0.91 -0.50
CA LEU A 39 0.59 0.76 -0.68
C LEU A 39 1.28 1.30 0.57
N ARG A 40 2.11 0.47 1.21
CA ARG A 40 2.67 0.75 2.52
C ARG A 40 4.20 0.64 2.47
N PRO A 41 4.94 1.69 2.86
CA PRO A 41 6.37 1.57 3.07
C PRO A 41 6.64 0.70 4.29
N GLN A 42 7.53 -0.27 4.15
CA GLN A 42 7.89 -1.22 5.19
C GLN A 42 9.38 -1.55 5.13
N TRP A 43 9.96 -1.90 6.27
CA TRP A 43 11.34 -2.37 6.34
C TRP A 43 11.39 -3.88 6.27
N ASN A 44 12.12 -4.40 5.29
CA ASN A 44 12.41 -5.82 5.19
C ASN A 44 13.71 -6.11 5.95
N ALA A 45 13.59 -6.72 7.12
CA ALA A 45 14.74 -7.04 7.97
C ALA A 45 15.68 -8.08 7.34
N SER A 46 15.16 -8.97 6.50
CA SER A 46 15.93 -10.03 5.85
C SER A 46 16.83 -9.47 4.74
N SER A 47 16.35 -8.48 3.97
CA SER A 47 17.16 -7.81 2.95
C SER A 47 17.91 -6.58 3.49
N GLY A 48 17.49 -6.05 4.64
CA GLY A 48 18.05 -4.82 5.20
C GLY A 48 17.71 -3.58 4.37
N GLU A 49 16.53 -3.55 3.76
CA GLU A 49 16.10 -2.48 2.85
C GLU A 49 14.64 -2.06 3.09
N TRP A 50 14.31 -0.82 2.71
CA TRP A 50 12.93 -0.35 2.64
C TRP A 50 12.28 -0.84 1.35
N VAL A 51 11.06 -1.36 1.46
CA VAL A 51 10.24 -1.83 0.36
C VAL A 51 8.86 -1.18 0.42
N ILE A 52 8.13 -1.20 -0.70
CA ILE A 52 6.71 -0.85 -0.75
C ILE A 52 5.92 -2.16 -0.86
N GLY A 53 5.25 -2.54 0.21
CA GLY A 53 4.28 -3.64 0.22
C GLY A 53 2.89 -3.16 -0.18
N TRP A 54 1.97 -4.11 -0.39
CA TRP A 54 0.58 -3.81 -0.72
C TRP A 54 -0.42 -4.65 0.06
N PHE A 55 -1.62 -4.08 0.23
CA PHE A 55 -2.78 -4.73 0.81
C PHE A 55 -4.00 -4.46 -0.08
N CYS A 56 -4.84 -5.47 -0.29
CA CYS A 56 -6.18 -5.27 -0.86
C CYS A 56 -7.27 -6.01 -0.10
N PHE A 57 -8.44 -5.41 -0.19
CA PHE A 57 -9.68 -5.91 0.34
C PHE A 57 -10.77 -5.68 -0.69
N VAL A 58 -11.55 -6.70 -0.97
CA VAL A 58 -12.75 -6.67 -1.82
C VAL A 58 -13.84 -7.42 -1.05
N GLU A 59 -14.61 -6.67 -0.27
CA GLU A 59 -15.65 -7.17 0.62
C GLU A 59 -15.16 -8.34 1.51
N LYS A 60 -15.74 -9.53 1.40
CA LYS A 60 -15.37 -10.67 2.27
C LYS A 60 -14.03 -11.31 1.92
N ALA A 61 -13.37 -10.86 0.86
CA ALA A 61 -12.07 -11.35 0.45
C ALA A 61 -11.00 -10.30 0.74
N SER A 62 -9.96 -10.69 1.48
CA SER A 62 -8.76 -9.87 1.66
C SER A 62 -7.54 -10.65 1.19
N ALA A 63 -6.64 -9.97 0.49
CA ALA A 63 -5.31 -10.49 0.24
C ALA A 63 -4.28 -9.41 0.54
N ASP A 64 -3.17 -9.88 1.06
CA ASP A 64 -2.01 -9.07 1.39
C ASP A 64 -0.81 -9.88 0.95
N GLU A 65 0.18 -9.22 0.38
CA GLU A 65 1.44 -9.85 0.01
C GLU A 65 2.21 -10.36 1.24
N TRP A 66 1.91 -9.82 2.44
CA TRP A 66 2.73 -9.99 3.63
C TRP A 66 1.97 -10.19 4.96
N LEU A 67 0.63 -10.33 4.99
CA LEU A 67 -0.07 -10.81 6.20
C LEU A 67 0.07 -12.33 6.39
N HIS A 68 1.30 -12.79 6.60
CA HIS A 68 1.53 -14.02 7.37
C HIS A 68 1.81 -13.65 8.82
N GLY A 69 0.75 -13.56 9.63
CA GLY A 69 0.85 -13.62 11.08
C GLY A 69 1.48 -12.39 11.75
N GLN A 70 0.83 -11.94 12.82
CA GLN A 70 1.49 -11.09 13.80
C GLN A 70 2.84 -11.70 14.23
N ASN A 71 3.90 -10.97 13.93
CA ASN A 71 5.06 -10.77 14.77
C ASN A 71 5.88 -9.74 14.01
N THR A 72 5.57 -8.45 14.20
CA THR A 72 6.58 -7.43 13.93
C THR A 72 7.83 -7.87 14.68
N PRO A 73 8.92 -8.26 14.00
CA PRO A 73 10.17 -8.47 14.68
C PRO A 73 10.50 -7.15 15.40
N GLN A 74 11.20 -7.24 16.53
CA GLN A 74 11.58 -6.18 17.48
C GLN A 74 12.25 -4.92 16.89
N SER A 75 12.34 -4.83 15.57
CA SER A 75 13.00 -3.81 14.76
C SER A 75 12.06 -3.21 13.72
N TRP A 76 10.83 -2.87 14.09
CA TRP A 76 10.07 -1.83 13.38
C TRP A 76 11.02 -0.64 13.20
N PRO A 77 11.19 -0.06 12.01
CA PRO A 77 12.39 0.73 11.69
C PRO A 77 12.24 2.19 12.14
N TRP A 78 11.81 2.40 13.38
CA TRP A 78 11.67 3.74 13.95
C TRP A 78 12.99 4.53 14.01
N TYR A 79 14.12 3.85 13.90
CA TYR A 79 15.48 4.41 13.83
C TYR A 79 16.00 4.66 12.40
N ARG A 80 15.23 4.31 11.35
CA ARG A 80 15.59 4.59 9.94
C ARG A 80 14.56 5.36 9.09
N PRO A 81 13.70 6.26 9.62
CA PRO A 81 12.79 7.03 8.77
C PRO A 81 13.53 7.84 7.68
N GLY A 82 14.70 8.40 8.00
CA GLY A 82 15.53 9.14 7.03
C GLY A 82 16.14 8.30 5.91
N SER A 83 16.05 6.96 5.99
CA SER A 83 16.50 6.04 4.94
C SER A 83 15.36 5.55 4.05
N GLN A 84 14.13 6.03 4.25
CA GLN A 84 13.01 5.67 3.39
C GLN A 84 13.26 6.14 1.95
N PRO A 85 12.80 5.36 0.95
CA PRO A 85 12.94 5.73 -0.45
C PRO A 85 12.24 7.08 -0.67
N ASN A 86 12.91 7.97 -1.42
CA ASN A 86 12.38 9.26 -1.81
C ASN A 86 12.60 9.47 -3.32
N GLY A 87 12.04 10.53 -3.87
CA GLY A 87 12.25 10.88 -5.27
C GLY A 87 11.80 9.79 -6.25
N LYS A 88 12.61 9.55 -7.28
CA LYS A 88 12.21 8.70 -8.42
C LYS A 88 12.24 7.21 -8.09
N GLU A 89 13.13 6.79 -7.20
CA GLU A 89 13.21 5.41 -6.71
C GLU A 89 11.92 5.02 -5.98
N LEU A 90 11.37 5.94 -5.17
CA LEU A 90 10.07 5.77 -4.53
C LEU A 90 8.95 5.64 -5.57
N ASP A 91 8.92 6.52 -6.57
CA ASP A 91 7.91 6.48 -7.63
C ASP A 91 7.91 5.14 -8.37
N VAL A 92 9.10 4.62 -8.69
CA VAL A 92 9.25 3.30 -9.33
C VAL A 92 8.75 2.19 -8.41
N ALA A 93 9.14 2.20 -7.12
CA ALA A 93 8.69 1.19 -6.16
C ALA A 93 7.17 1.20 -5.97
N LEU A 94 6.56 2.39 -5.87
CA LEU A 94 5.10 2.56 -5.81
C LEU A 94 4.42 2.03 -7.06
N ALA A 95 4.96 2.33 -8.25
CA ALA A 95 4.39 1.86 -9.52
C ALA A 95 4.47 0.34 -9.68
N VAL A 96 5.57 -0.28 -9.24
CA VAL A 96 5.72 -1.74 -9.24
C VAL A 96 4.71 -2.37 -8.27
N ALA A 97 4.62 -1.88 -7.04
CA ALA A 97 3.68 -2.38 -6.04
C ALA A 97 2.22 -2.21 -6.49
N ALA A 98 1.86 -1.08 -7.10
CA ALA A 98 0.52 -0.85 -7.65
C ALA A 98 0.17 -1.82 -8.79
N ARG A 99 1.15 -2.18 -9.63
CA ARG A 99 0.93 -3.19 -10.68
C ARG A 99 0.75 -4.59 -10.11
N ALA A 100 1.51 -4.97 -9.09
CA ALA A 100 1.31 -6.23 -8.39
C ALA A 100 -0.09 -6.29 -7.74
N LEU A 101 -0.46 -5.21 -7.05
CA LEU A 101 -1.78 -5.05 -6.44
C LEU A 101 -2.92 -5.15 -7.46
N LYS A 102 -2.76 -4.54 -8.65
CA LYS A 102 -3.71 -4.65 -9.75
C LYS A 102 -3.93 -6.11 -10.17
N ILE A 103 -2.86 -6.90 -10.31
CA ILE A 103 -2.98 -8.31 -10.69
C ILE A 103 -3.80 -9.06 -9.65
N VAL A 104 -3.52 -8.84 -8.37
CA VAL A 104 -4.22 -9.52 -7.28
C VAL A 104 -5.67 -9.08 -7.16
N LEU A 105 -5.96 -7.78 -7.27
CA LEU A 105 -7.34 -7.28 -7.35
C LEU A 105 -8.11 -7.91 -8.53
N THR A 106 -7.44 -8.08 -9.67
CA THR A 106 -8.04 -8.72 -10.86
C THR A 106 -8.39 -10.18 -10.59
N GLN A 107 -7.56 -10.91 -9.85
CA GLN A 107 -7.82 -12.29 -9.46
C GLN A 107 -8.92 -12.39 -8.40
N ILE A 108 -8.91 -11.52 -7.39
CA ILE A 108 -9.88 -11.57 -6.29
C ILE A 108 -11.29 -11.21 -6.76
N LYS A 109 -11.41 -10.23 -7.67
CA LYS A 109 -12.74 -9.78 -8.13
C LYS A 109 -13.53 -10.89 -8.84
N GLU A 110 -12.87 -11.91 -9.38
CA GLU A 110 -13.52 -13.07 -10.00
C GLU A 110 -14.38 -13.87 -9.01
N TYR A 111 -14.10 -13.74 -7.72
CA TYR A 111 -14.82 -14.41 -6.64
C TYR A 111 -15.74 -13.47 -5.85
N ALA A 112 -15.82 -12.19 -6.24
CA ALA A 112 -16.58 -11.17 -5.55
C ALA A 112 -18.04 -11.08 -6.06
N GLN A 113 -18.93 -10.53 -5.24
CA GLN A 113 -20.28 -10.15 -5.69
C GLN A 113 -20.20 -9.02 -6.74
N PRO A 114 -21.17 -8.89 -7.66
CA PRO A 114 -21.11 -7.95 -8.78
C PRO A 114 -20.77 -6.50 -8.38
N GLU A 115 -21.33 -6.02 -7.27
CA GLU A 115 -21.10 -4.66 -6.77
C GLU A 115 -19.68 -4.49 -6.22
N ALA A 116 -19.14 -5.51 -5.57
CA ALA A 116 -17.77 -5.52 -5.06
C ALA A 116 -16.75 -5.70 -6.20
N ALA A 117 -17.09 -6.47 -7.24
CA ALA A 117 -16.28 -6.57 -8.45
C ALA A 117 -16.20 -5.22 -9.18
N LYS A 118 -17.33 -4.50 -9.29
CA LYS A 118 -17.35 -3.14 -9.84
C LYS A 118 -16.52 -2.16 -9.02
N ALA A 119 -16.56 -2.29 -7.68
CA ALA A 119 -15.72 -1.51 -6.79
C ALA A 119 -14.22 -1.80 -6.99
N ALA A 120 -13.86 -3.06 -7.21
CA ALA A 120 -12.50 -3.46 -7.53
C ALA A 120 -12.03 -2.93 -8.90
N ASP A 121 -12.90 -2.92 -9.91
CA ASP A 121 -12.59 -2.34 -11.23
C ASP A 121 -12.26 -0.84 -11.15
N GLU A 122 -13.03 -0.08 -10.36
CA GLU A 122 -12.73 1.34 -10.09
C GLU A 122 -11.32 1.51 -9.49
N LEU A 123 -10.96 0.66 -8.53
CA LEU A 123 -9.63 0.71 -7.91
C LEU A 123 -8.51 0.31 -8.89
N ILE A 124 -8.75 -0.68 -9.75
CA ILE A 124 -7.78 -1.12 -10.76
C ILE A 124 -7.45 0.03 -11.71
N GLU A 125 -8.47 0.74 -12.21
CA GLU A 125 -8.27 1.88 -13.12
C GLU A 125 -7.50 3.02 -12.45
N ARG A 126 -7.83 3.32 -11.18
CA ARG A 126 -7.16 4.36 -10.40
C ARG A 126 -5.70 4.00 -10.10
N LEU A 127 -5.43 2.76 -9.68
CA LEU A 127 -4.07 2.27 -9.44
C LEU A 127 -3.23 2.33 -10.71
N GLU A 128 -3.79 1.95 -11.86
CA GLU A 128 -3.07 2.02 -13.13
C GLU A 128 -2.77 3.46 -13.54
N THR A 129 -3.73 4.37 -13.34
CA THR A 129 -3.54 5.80 -13.61
C THR A 129 -2.42 6.38 -12.74
N GLU A 130 -2.43 6.11 -11.44
CA GLU A 130 -1.39 6.58 -10.52
C GLU A 130 -0.02 5.95 -10.80
N ALA A 131 0.03 4.65 -11.10
CA ALA A 131 1.27 4.00 -11.49
C ALA A 131 1.89 4.63 -12.75
N ARG A 132 1.07 5.02 -13.73
CA ARG A 132 1.56 5.74 -14.92
C ARG A 132 2.05 7.15 -14.59
N LYS A 133 1.40 7.87 -13.68
CA LYS A 133 1.85 9.19 -13.21
C LYS A 133 3.22 9.10 -12.51
N TRP A 134 3.39 8.17 -11.57
CA TRP A 134 4.69 7.97 -10.89
C TRP A 134 5.82 7.64 -11.88
N LEU A 135 5.52 6.86 -12.93
CA LEU A 135 6.50 6.58 -13.97
C LEU A 135 6.76 7.77 -14.91
N GLY A 136 5.96 8.83 -14.87
CA GLY A 136 6.06 9.98 -15.79
C GLY A 136 5.51 9.69 -17.18
N ALA A 137 4.64 8.68 -17.30
CA ALA A 137 4.04 8.28 -18.57
C ALA A 137 2.76 9.06 -18.91
N ILE A 138 2.18 9.76 -17.94
CA ILE A 138 1.03 10.65 -18.09
C ILE A 138 1.29 11.88 -17.22
N ASN A 139 1.13 13.08 -17.80
CA ASN A 139 1.20 14.36 -17.10
C ASN A 139 -0.18 14.83 -16.66
#